data_AF-A0A927CWH3-F1
#
_entry.id   AF-A0A927CWH3-F1
#
_cell.length_a   1.000
_cell.length_b   1.000
_cell.length_c   1.000
_cell.angle_alpha   90.00
_cell.angle_beta   90.00
_cell.angle_gamma   90.00
#
_symmetry.space_group_name_H-M   'P 1'
#
loop_
_entity.id
_entity.type
_entity.pdbx_description
1 polymer ?
#
loop_
_entity_poly.entity_id
_entity_poly.type
_entity_poly.pdbx_seq_one_letter_code
_entity_poly.pdbx_strand_id
1 'polypeptide(L)'
;MSSTAKLLLTAVLSSSAAIFQSAGGFMPGIGFVVSPLTTLPIFLATFVSVKYGILSYFVTILLLLLIQPSELFIFPFTTGILGLALGVAFPKSRVFVVLTAGASLFIGIVALLYLFRFPVLGPAVGTSFQLLSLLLIALFCILYAWLAATACSFILKRIIRKR
;
A
#
# COMPACT_ATOMS: atom_id res chain seq x y z
N MET A 1 -4.23 -10.53 22.55
CA MET A 1 -4.59 -9.10 22.63
C MET A 1 -6.10 -9.00 22.76
N SER A 2 -6.59 -8.20 23.70
CA SER A 2 -8.02 -7.86 23.82
C SER A 2 -8.51 -7.08 22.59
N SER A 3 -9.83 -7.07 22.37
CA SER A 3 -10.44 -6.31 21.27
C SER A 3 -10.09 -4.81 21.36
N THR A 4 -10.12 -4.23 22.55
CA THR A 4 -9.75 -2.83 22.81
C THR A 4 -8.31 -2.53 22.38
N ALA A 5 -7.37 -3.43 22.70
CA ALA A 5 -5.96 -3.24 22.32
C ALA A 5 -5.76 -3.31 20.81
N LYS A 6 -6.50 -4.18 20.09
CA LYS A 6 -6.46 -4.24 18.62
C LYS A 6 -7.04 -2.96 18.00
N LEU A 7 -8.10 -2.42 18.58
CA LEU A 7 -8.75 -1.21 18.11
C LEU A 7 -7.84 0.02 18.28
N LEU A 8 -7.20 0.16 19.45
CA LEU A 8 -6.19 1.21 19.70
C LEU A 8 -5.01 1.10 18.74
N LEU A 9 -4.48 -0.11 18.53
CA LEU A 9 -3.40 -0.33 17.56
C LEU A 9 -3.82 0.06 16.15
N THR A 10 -5.04 -0.30 15.75
CA THR A 10 -5.61 0.03 14.44
C THR A 10 -5.70 1.54 14.27
N ALA A 11 -6.17 2.29 15.27
CA ALA A 11 -6.23 3.75 15.22
C ALA A 11 -4.84 4.36 15.01
N VAL A 12 -3.84 3.93 15.80
CA VAL A 12 -2.46 4.41 15.67
C VAL A 12 -1.88 4.11 14.29
N LEU A 13 -2.03 2.87 13.80
CA LEU A 13 -1.51 2.48 12.49
C LEU A 13 -2.22 3.22 11.34
N SER A 14 -3.52 3.44 11.44
CA SER A 14 -4.29 4.18 10.42
C SER A 14 -3.88 5.65 10.36
N SER A 15 -3.64 6.28 11.51
CA SER A 15 -3.13 7.65 11.58
C SER A 15 -1.72 7.76 11.00
N SER A 16 -0.82 6.83 11.34
CA SER A 16 0.52 6.78 10.76
C SER A 16 0.49 6.56 9.24
N ALA A 17 -0.40 5.68 8.76
CA ALA A 17 -0.62 5.49 7.33
C ALA A 17 -1.08 6.78 6.64
N ALA A 18 -2.03 7.50 7.23
CA ALA A 18 -2.52 8.77 6.68
C ALA A 18 -1.40 9.83 6.61
N ILE A 19 -0.57 9.93 7.67
CA ILE A 19 0.57 10.85 7.70
C ILE A 19 1.57 10.52 6.58
N PHE A 20 2.01 9.26 6.48
CA PHE A 20 2.98 8.86 5.45
C PHE A 20 2.43 9.05 4.04
N GLN A 21 1.16 8.73 3.81
CA GLN A 21 0.55 8.88 2.50
C GLN A 21 0.42 10.36 2.13
N SER A 22 -0.01 11.19 3.07
CA SER A 22 -0.18 12.64 2.84
C SER A 22 1.12 13.34 2.42
N ALA A 23 2.29 12.78 2.79
CA ALA A 23 3.58 13.30 2.37
C ALA A 23 3.71 13.36 0.84
N GLY A 24 3.10 12.44 0.10
CA GLY A 24 3.09 12.44 -1.37
C GLY A 24 2.43 13.68 -1.96
N GLY A 25 1.36 14.17 -1.33
CA GLY A 25 0.64 15.37 -1.74
C GLY A 25 1.29 16.67 -1.26
N PHE A 26 1.81 16.70 -0.03
CA PHE A 26 2.41 17.92 0.53
C PHE A 26 3.82 18.21 0.00
N MET A 27 4.60 17.19 -0.34
CA MET A 27 5.99 17.34 -0.78
C MET A 27 6.21 16.62 -2.12
N PRO A 28 5.84 17.24 -3.25
CA PRO A 28 6.10 16.68 -4.57
C PRO A 28 7.60 16.34 -4.74
N GLY A 29 7.91 15.13 -5.18
CA GLY A 29 9.28 14.61 -5.25
C GLY A 29 9.63 13.74 -4.03
N ILE A 30 10.16 14.34 -2.96
CA ILE A 30 10.62 13.59 -1.76
C ILE A 30 9.46 12.81 -1.11
N GLY A 31 8.25 13.38 -1.11
CA GLY A 31 7.04 12.75 -0.60
C GLY A 31 6.68 11.45 -1.32
N PHE A 32 7.05 11.28 -2.59
CA PHE A 32 6.85 10.02 -3.31
C PHE A 32 7.75 8.89 -2.82
N VAL A 33 8.87 9.20 -2.17
CA VAL A 33 9.74 8.21 -1.53
C VAL A 33 9.19 7.81 -0.15
N VAL A 34 8.54 8.76 0.54
CA VAL A 34 7.97 8.55 1.88
C VAL A 34 6.61 7.85 1.82
N SER A 35 5.75 8.19 0.86
CA SER A 35 4.41 7.61 0.67
C SER A 35 4.37 6.06 0.63
N PRO A 36 5.34 5.37 -0.01
CA PRO A 36 5.53 3.92 0.10
C PRO A 36 5.51 3.34 1.51
N LEU A 37 5.98 4.10 2.52
CA LEU A 37 6.02 3.66 3.92
C LEU A 37 4.63 3.42 4.50
N THR A 38 3.58 4.01 3.92
CA THR A 38 2.16 3.75 4.23
C THR A 38 1.79 2.27 4.16
N THR A 39 2.44 1.52 3.27
CA THR A 39 2.21 0.08 3.10
C THR A 39 2.45 -0.67 4.40
N LEU A 40 3.45 -0.24 5.20
CA LEU A 40 3.86 -0.94 6.41
C LEU A 40 2.82 -0.86 7.53
N PRO A 41 2.27 0.31 7.93
CA PRO A 41 1.21 0.35 8.93
C PRO A 41 -0.03 -0.47 8.55
N ILE A 42 -0.48 -0.41 7.28
CA ILE A 42 -1.62 -1.20 6.79
C ILE A 42 -1.30 -2.71 6.84
N PHE A 43 -0.09 -3.08 6.41
CA PHE A 43 0.40 -4.45 6.51
C PHE A 43 0.37 -4.96 7.96
N LEU A 44 0.89 -4.18 8.92
CA LEU A 44 0.95 -4.57 10.33
C LEU A 44 -0.46 -4.74 10.92
N ALA A 45 -1.38 -3.82 10.61
CA ALA A 45 -2.76 -3.92 11.06
C ALA A 45 -3.43 -5.21 10.55
N THR A 46 -3.20 -5.52 9.27
CA THR A 46 -3.75 -6.71 8.59
C THR A 46 -3.14 -8.00 9.11
N PHE A 47 -1.82 -8.00 9.35
CA PHE A 47 -1.10 -9.15 9.89
C PHE A 47 -1.56 -9.51 11.30
N VAL A 48 -1.85 -8.51 12.15
CA VAL A 48 -2.43 -8.73 13.48
C VAL A 48 -3.85 -9.29 13.38
N SER A 49 -4.67 -8.75 12.47
CA SER A 49 -5.98 -9.31 12.15
C SER A 49 -6.54 -8.69 10.88
N VAL A 50 -6.93 -9.53 9.92
CA VAL A 50 -7.50 -9.09 8.64
C VAL A 50 -8.68 -8.13 8.81
N LYS A 51 -9.59 -8.40 9.76
CA LYS A 51 -10.74 -7.51 10.05
C LYS A 51 -10.30 -6.09 10.42
N TYR A 52 -9.26 -5.99 11.25
CA TYR A 52 -8.72 -4.71 11.70
C TYR A 52 -7.82 -4.05 10.64
N GLY A 53 -7.18 -4.84 9.78
CA GLY A 53 -6.50 -4.33 8.58
C GLY A 53 -7.46 -3.64 7.61
N ILE A 54 -8.60 -4.28 7.31
CA ILE A 54 -9.67 -3.69 6.49
C ILE A 54 -10.20 -2.41 7.14
N LEU A 55 -10.44 -2.43 8.46
CA LEU A 55 -10.84 -1.24 9.20
C LEU A 55 -9.78 -0.14 9.08
N SER A 56 -8.48 -0.48 9.22
CA SER A 56 -7.38 0.47 9.11
C SER A 56 -7.37 1.15 7.75
N TYR A 57 -7.56 0.37 6.68
CA TYR A 57 -7.64 0.87 5.32
C TYR A 57 -8.76 1.90 5.15
N PHE A 58 -9.97 1.63 5.64
CA PHE A 58 -11.08 2.59 5.56
C PHE A 58 -10.85 3.84 6.42
N VAL A 59 -10.33 3.68 7.63
CA VAL A 59 -10.01 4.82 8.51
C VAL A 59 -8.96 5.71 7.85
N THR A 60 -7.93 5.15 7.24
CA THR A 60 -6.92 5.93 6.49
C THR A 60 -7.55 6.66 5.30
N ILE A 61 -8.48 6.06 4.56
CA ILE A 61 -9.23 6.77 3.49
C ILE A 61 -9.97 7.97 4.05
N LEU A 62 -10.70 7.80 5.17
CA LEU A 62 -11.45 8.89 5.80
C LEU A 62 -10.52 10.01 6.29
N LEU A 63 -9.36 9.67 6.86
CA LEU A 63 -8.37 10.66 7.28
C LEU A 63 -7.77 11.39 6.07
N LEU A 64 -7.46 10.70 4.98
CA LEU A 64 -6.94 11.31 3.76
C LEU A 64 -7.96 12.21 3.08
N LEU A 65 -9.25 11.86 3.13
CA LEU A 65 -10.33 12.73 2.65
C LEU A 65 -10.30 14.10 3.33
N LEU A 66 -9.97 14.13 4.63
CA LEU A 66 -9.91 15.37 5.42
C LEU A 66 -8.58 16.12 5.25
N ILE A 67 -7.47 15.40 5.18
CA ILE A 67 -6.11 15.99 5.22
C ILE A 67 -5.60 16.32 3.81
N GLN A 68 -5.68 15.37 2.88
CA GLN A 68 -5.05 15.45 1.57
C GLN A 68 -5.87 14.68 0.52
N PRO A 69 -6.98 15.27 0.01
CA PRO A 69 -7.90 14.58 -0.90
C PRO A 69 -7.25 14.19 -2.24
N SER A 70 -6.11 14.77 -2.62
CA SER A 70 -5.37 14.36 -3.83
C SER A 70 -4.88 12.92 -3.75
N GLU A 71 -4.61 12.41 -2.55
CA GLU A 71 -4.12 11.04 -2.32
C GLU A 71 -5.25 9.99 -2.28
N LEU A 72 -6.51 10.42 -2.37
CA LEU A 72 -7.68 9.54 -2.27
C LEU A 72 -7.78 8.57 -3.46
N PHE A 73 -7.16 8.89 -4.60
CA PHE A 73 -7.05 7.97 -5.72
C PHE A 73 -5.81 7.07 -5.59
N ILE A 74 -4.70 7.62 -5.13
CA ILE A 74 -3.43 6.88 -5.09
C ILE A 74 -3.50 5.80 -4.00
N PHE A 75 -3.87 6.16 -2.77
CA PHE A 75 -3.83 5.24 -1.64
C PHE A 75 -4.67 3.96 -1.81
N PRO A 76 -5.98 4.04 -2.12
CA PRO A 76 -6.83 2.86 -2.18
C PRO A 76 -6.37 1.87 -3.24
N PHE A 77 -5.88 2.40 -4.37
CA PHE A 77 -5.52 1.60 -5.52
C PHE A 77 -4.05 1.17 -5.52
N THR A 78 -3.17 1.77 -4.70
CA THR A 78 -1.74 1.41 -4.70
C THR A 78 -1.24 0.95 -3.33
N THR A 79 -0.72 1.86 -2.51
CA THR A 79 -0.07 1.58 -1.22
C THR A 79 -1.01 0.89 -0.23
N GLY A 80 -2.29 1.28 -0.20
CA GLY A 80 -3.30 0.70 0.69
C GLY A 80 -3.62 -0.76 0.33
N ILE A 81 -4.03 -1.04 -0.92
CA ILE A 81 -4.37 -2.40 -1.34
C ILE A 81 -3.16 -3.33 -1.31
N LEU A 82 -1.96 -2.82 -1.62
CA LEU A 82 -0.72 -3.57 -1.50
C LEU A 82 -0.46 -3.98 -0.04
N GLY A 83 -0.63 -3.06 0.91
CA GLY A 83 -0.48 -3.35 2.34
C GLY A 83 -1.45 -4.42 2.83
N LEU A 84 -2.71 -4.35 2.39
CA LEU A 84 -3.71 -5.38 2.67
C LEU A 84 -3.33 -6.74 2.06
N ALA A 85 -2.98 -6.77 0.77
CA ALA A 85 -2.63 -7.99 0.06
C ALA A 85 -1.40 -8.67 0.68
N LEU A 86 -0.36 -7.88 1.00
CA LEU A 86 0.82 -8.38 1.72
C LEU A 86 0.42 -8.97 3.07
N GLY A 87 -0.40 -8.29 3.87
CA GLY A 87 -0.78 -8.74 5.21
C GLY A 87 -1.60 -10.03 5.21
N VAL A 88 -2.53 -10.17 4.25
CA VAL A 88 -3.34 -11.38 4.08
C VAL A 88 -2.51 -12.54 3.56
N ALA A 89 -1.65 -12.29 2.56
CA ALA A 89 -0.86 -13.34 1.94
C ALA A 89 0.36 -13.77 2.77
N PHE A 90 0.83 -12.92 3.70
CA PHE A 90 2.07 -13.12 4.45
C PHE A 90 2.31 -14.52 5.05
N PRO A 91 1.28 -15.23 5.59
CA PRO A 91 1.46 -16.58 6.12
C PRO A 91 1.79 -17.65 5.07
N LYS A 92 1.73 -17.32 3.77
CA LYS A 92 1.99 -18.23 2.65
C LYS A 92 3.46 -18.17 2.21
N SER A 93 3.80 -18.89 1.13
CA SER A 93 5.15 -18.86 0.57
C SER A 93 5.52 -17.46 0.06
N ARG A 94 6.82 -17.11 0.14
CA ARG A 94 7.32 -15.79 -0.30
C ARG A 94 6.92 -15.47 -1.74
N VAL A 95 6.95 -16.46 -2.62
CA VAL A 95 6.53 -16.29 -4.03
C VAL A 95 5.05 -15.92 -4.11
N PHE A 96 4.19 -16.61 -3.36
CA PHE A 96 2.75 -16.32 -3.34
C PHE A 96 2.46 -14.92 -2.79
N VAL A 97 3.17 -14.49 -1.75
CA VAL A 97 3.06 -13.13 -1.19
C VAL A 97 3.38 -12.08 -2.24
N VAL A 98 4.51 -12.23 -2.95
CA VAL A 98 4.96 -11.26 -3.95
C VAL A 98 4.02 -11.24 -5.15
N LEU A 99 3.54 -12.40 -5.62
CA LEU A 99 2.63 -12.47 -6.75
C LEU A 99 1.26 -11.85 -6.43
N THR A 100 0.68 -12.15 -5.27
CA THR A 100 -0.62 -11.59 -4.88
C THR A 100 -0.56 -10.08 -4.66
N ALA A 101 0.48 -9.61 -3.96
CA ALA A 101 0.72 -8.19 -3.74
C ALA A 101 1.07 -7.43 -5.03
N GLY A 102 1.90 -8.03 -5.89
CA GLY A 102 2.25 -7.49 -7.20
C GLY A 102 1.03 -7.41 -8.13
N ALA A 103 0.19 -8.44 -8.14
CA ALA A 103 -1.06 -8.46 -8.91
C ALA A 103 -2.04 -7.40 -8.40
N SER A 104 -2.22 -7.24 -7.08
CA SER A 104 -3.09 -6.20 -6.54
C SER A 104 -2.62 -4.79 -6.92
N LEU A 105 -1.31 -4.54 -6.87
CA LEU A 105 -0.73 -3.26 -7.26
C LEU A 105 -0.87 -3.01 -8.77
N PHE A 106 -0.66 -4.05 -9.59
CA PHE A 106 -0.83 -3.97 -11.04
C PHE A 106 -2.26 -3.61 -11.42
N ILE A 107 -3.25 -4.33 -10.87
CA ILE A 107 -4.68 -4.05 -11.10
C ILE A 107 -5.01 -2.61 -10.69
N GLY A 108 -4.49 -2.16 -9.55
CA GLY A 108 -4.66 -0.82 -9.06
C GLY A 108 -4.09 0.27 -9.97
N ILE A 109 -2.84 0.13 -10.42
CA ILE A 109 -2.20 1.08 -11.34
C ILE A 109 -2.93 1.10 -12.70
N VAL A 110 -3.30 -0.08 -13.23
CA VAL A 110 -4.07 -0.18 -14.48
C VAL A 110 -5.43 0.52 -14.34
N ALA A 111 -6.12 0.34 -13.21
CA ALA A 111 -7.36 1.04 -12.94
C ALA A 111 -7.16 2.57 -12.92
N LEU A 112 -6.13 3.05 -12.23
CA LEU A 112 -5.84 4.49 -12.20
C LEU A 112 -5.53 5.08 -13.58
N LEU A 113 -4.72 4.40 -14.38
CA LEU A 113 -4.30 4.89 -15.70
C LEU A 113 -5.42 4.86 -16.73
N TYR A 114 -6.20 3.78 -16.79
CA TYR A 114 -7.16 3.57 -17.88
C TYR A 114 -8.61 3.88 -17.51
N LEU A 115 -9.03 3.61 -16.26
CA LEU A 115 -10.40 3.90 -15.81
C LEU A 115 -10.52 5.34 -15.32
N PHE A 116 -9.64 5.77 -14.41
CA PHE A 116 -9.67 7.12 -13.84
C PHE A 116 -8.91 8.16 -14.66
N ARG A 117 -8.18 7.73 -15.70
CA ARG A 117 -7.33 8.59 -16.55
C ARG A 117 -6.36 9.46 -15.73
N PHE A 118 -5.94 8.95 -14.58
CA PHE A 118 -5.06 9.65 -13.66
C PHE A 118 -3.60 9.25 -13.93
N PRO A 119 -2.74 10.15 -14.45
CA PRO A 119 -1.39 9.80 -14.88
C PRO A 119 -0.43 9.69 -13.68
N VAL A 120 -0.52 8.57 -12.94
CA VAL A 120 0.32 8.31 -11.74
C VAL A 120 1.81 8.25 -12.09
N LEU A 121 2.15 7.79 -13.30
CA LEU A 121 3.52 7.58 -13.77
C LEU A 121 4.08 8.77 -14.55
N GLY A 122 3.37 9.91 -14.54
CA GLY A 122 3.76 11.14 -15.23
C GLY A 122 3.32 11.19 -16.71
N PRO A 123 3.55 12.33 -17.39
CA PRO A 123 3.04 12.59 -18.74
C PRO A 123 3.63 11.70 -19.84
N ALA A 124 4.79 11.08 -19.57
CA ALA A 124 5.53 10.27 -20.53
C ALA A 124 4.87 8.90 -20.80
N VAL A 125 4.05 8.40 -19.86
CA VAL A 125 3.24 7.19 -20.09
C VAL A 125 1.93 7.64 -20.72
N GLY A 126 1.91 7.68 -22.06
CA GLY A 126 0.71 8.03 -22.82
C GLY A 126 -0.48 7.16 -22.43
N THR A 127 -1.69 7.73 -22.47
CA THR A 127 -2.94 7.00 -22.17
C THR A 127 -3.36 6.03 -23.28
N SER A 128 -2.50 5.83 -24.29
CA SER A 128 -2.67 4.84 -25.34
C SER A 128 -2.35 3.45 -24.81
N PHE A 129 -3.14 2.47 -25.24
CA PHE A 129 -2.96 1.09 -24.84
C PHE A 129 -1.76 0.49 -25.58
N GLN A 130 -0.61 0.39 -24.90
CA GLN A 130 0.60 -0.20 -25.44
C GLN A 130 1.02 -1.41 -24.61
N LEU A 131 1.21 -2.56 -25.27
CA LEU A 131 1.58 -3.82 -24.61
C LEU A 131 2.91 -3.69 -23.86
N LEU A 132 3.87 -2.94 -24.43
CA LEU A 132 5.16 -2.69 -23.80
C LEU A 132 5.03 -1.96 -22.46
N SER A 133 4.18 -0.93 -22.40
CA SER A 133 3.90 -0.17 -21.17
C SER A 133 3.28 -1.06 -20.09
N LEU A 134 2.33 -1.92 -20.46
CA LEU A 134 1.73 -2.88 -19.53
C LEU A 134 2.76 -3.87 -18.97
N LEU A 135 3.64 -4.41 -19.81
CA LEU A 135 4.71 -5.32 -19.37
C LEU A 135 5.70 -4.63 -18.41
N LEU A 136 6.08 -3.38 -18.71
CA LEU A 136 6.94 -2.58 -17.83
C LEU A 136 6.27 -2.31 -16.48
N ILE A 137 4.98 -1.96 -16.47
CA ILE A 137 4.21 -1.75 -15.25
C ILE A 137 4.11 -3.06 -14.44
N ALA A 138 3.86 -4.19 -15.10
CA ALA A 138 3.79 -5.49 -14.43
C ALA A 138 5.14 -5.85 -13.78
N LEU A 139 6.25 -5.66 -14.49
CA LEU A 139 7.60 -5.88 -13.96
C LEU A 139 7.87 -4.97 -12.76
N PHE A 140 7.54 -3.69 -12.87
CA PHE A 140 7.66 -2.72 -11.77
C PHE A 140 6.86 -3.16 -10.55
N CYS A 141 5.61 -3.61 -10.72
CA CYS A 141 4.75 -4.05 -9.63
C CYS A 141 5.33 -5.25 -8.88
N ILE A 142 5.86 -6.25 -9.60
CA ILE A 142 6.49 -7.43 -8.99
C ILE A 142 7.74 -7.04 -8.21
N LEU A 143 8.60 -6.20 -8.79
CA LEU A 143 9.81 -5.72 -8.11
C LEU A 143 9.47 -4.93 -6.85
N TYR A 144 8.49 -4.03 -6.95
CA TYR A 144 8.02 -3.23 -5.82
C TYR A 144 7.42 -4.10 -4.72
N ALA A 145 6.56 -5.06 -5.06
CA ALA A 145 5.98 -5.99 -4.11
C ALA A 145 7.05 -6.87 -3.43
N TRP A 146 8.09 -7.28 -4.16
CA TRP A 146 9.22 -8.01 -3.60
C TRP A 146 10.00 -7.18 -2.57
N LEU A 147 10.29 -5.92 -2.88
CA LEU A 147 10.93 -5.00 -1.94
C LEU A 147 10.07 -4.80 -0.68
N ALA A 148 8.78 -4.52 -0.85
CA ALA A 148 7.85 -4.32 0.24
C ALA A 148 7.71 -5.56 1.14
N ALA A 149 7.56 -6.76 0.55
CA ALA A 149 7.50 -8.02 1.28
C ALA A 149 8.79 -8.28 2.09
N THR A 150 9.95 -7.95 1.51
CA THR A 150 11.26 -8.11 2.16
C THR A 150 11.42 -7.14 3.34
N ALA A 151 11.04 -5.87 3.16
CA ALA A 151 11.05 -4.87 4.22
C ALA A 151 10.11 -5.26 5.38
N CYS A 152 8.87 -5.66 5.06
CA CYS A 152 7.90 -6.12 6.05
C CYS A 152 8.40 -7.34 6.84
N SER A 153 9.01 -8.31 6.15
CA SER A 153 9.62 -9.49 6.78
C SER A 153 10.76 -9.12 7.73
N PHE A 154 11.62 -8.19 7.34
CA PHE A 154 12.73 -7.72 8.16
C PHE A 154 12.23 -7.04 9.45
N ILE A 155 11.20 -6.19 9.33
CA ILE A 155 10.60 -5.49 10.47
C ILE A 155 9.90 -6.47 11.42
N LEU A 156 9.13 -7.42 10.89
CA LEU A 156 8.49 -8.45 11.72
C LEU A 156 9.51 -9.30 12.48
N LYS A 157 10.61 -9.71 11.84
CA LYS A 157 11.68 -10.45 12.52
C LYS A 157 12.27 -9.64 13.68
N ARG A 158 12.43 -8.32 13.54
CA ARG A 158 12.91 -7.45 14.61
C ARG A 158 11.90 -7.28 15.75
N ILE A 159 10.61 -7.22 15.44
CA ILE A 159 9.54 -7.11 16.45
C ILE A 159 9.42 -8.42 17.25
N ILE A 160 9.42 -9.57 16.57
CA ILE A 160 9.23 -10.88 17.19
C ILE A 160 10.46 -11.28 18.03
N ARG A 161 11.68 -10.99 17.57
CA ARG A 161 12.92 -11.31 18.32
C ARG A 161 13.08 -10.54 19.64
N LYS A 162 12.28 -9.50 19.87
CA LYS A 162 12.28 -8.72 21.13
C LYS A 162 11.24 -9.21 22.15
N ARG A 163 10.49 -10.27 21.85
CA ARG A 163 9.66 -10.99 22.82
C ARG A 163 10.36 -12.28 23.23
#